data_AF-A0A640S7I8-F1
#
_entry.id   AF-A0A640S7I8-F1
#
_cell.length_a   1.000
_cell.length_b   1.000
_cell.length_c   1.000
_cell.angle_alpha   90.00
_cell.angle_beta   90.00
_cell.angle_gamma   90.00
#
_symmetry.space_group_name_H-M   'P 1'
#
loop_
_entity.id
_entity.type
_entity.pdbx_description
1 polymer ?
#
loop_
_entity_poly.entity_id
_entity_poly.type
_entity_poly.pdbx_seq_one_letter_code
_entity_poly.pdbx_strand_id
1 'polypeptide(L)'
;MDFNITAEEEALLIRVAAQLRAGHSPTDDSLADELGDEVRPRLQALLHKGWLIVDADRSLTLSRVAQAALSSRRDVGGAEA
;
A
#
# COMPACT_ATOMS: atom_id res chain seq x y z
N MET A 1 6.97 17.07 -0.01
CA MET A 1 6.23 15.80 -0.16
C MET A 1 5.85 15.38 1.23
N ASP A 2 4.56 15.40 1.55
CA ASP A 2 4.07 14.96 2.86
C ASP A 2 3.90 13.43 2.81
N PHE A 3 4.76 12.73 3.55
CA PHE A 3 4.75 11.27 3.65
C PHE A 3 3.91 10.80 4.85
N ASN A 4 3.04 11.65 5.39
CA ASN A 4 2.25 11.30 6.55
C ASN A 4 1.05 10.45 6.11
N ILE A 5 1.13 9.16 6.41
CA ILE A 5 0.05 8.19 6.26
C ILE A 5 -0.45 7.82 7.65
N THR A 6 -1.76 7.61 7.78
CA THR A 6 -2.33 7.10 9.03
C THR A 6 -1.96 5.62 9.23
N ALA A 7 -2.11 5.12 10.47
CA ALA A 7 -1.91 3.70 10.77
C ALA A 7 -2.81 2.79 9.92
N GLU A 8 -4.00 3.26 9.55
CA GLU A 8 -4.95 2.53 8.70
C GLU A 8 -4.49 2.50 7.23
N GLU A 9 -4.03 3.63 6.70
CA GLU A 9 -3.43 3.74 5.36
C GLU A 9 -2.17 2.86 5.26
N GLU A 10 -1.36 2.82 6.31
CA GLU A 10 -0.19 1.97 6.40
C GLU A 10 -0.54 0.49 6.41
N ALA A 11 -1.55 0.08 7.19
CA ALA A 11 -2.02 -1.30 7.21
C ALA A 11 -2.49 -1.75 5.81
N LEU A 12 -3.14 -0.85 5.05
CA LEU A 12 -3.50 -1.09 3.65
C LEU A 12 -2.27 -1.28 2.78
N LEU A 13 -1.24 -0.42 2.89
CA LEU A 13 0.00 -0.55 2.13
C LEU A 13 0.74 -1.86 2.42
N ILE A 14 0.83 -2.26 3.69
CA ILE A 14 1.44 -3.54 4.10
C ILE A 14 0.67 -4.72 3.50
N ARG A 15 -0.67 -4.66 3.51
CA ARG A 15 -1.54 -5.68 2.92
C ARG A 15 -1.35 -5.78 1.40
N VAL A 16 -1.37 -4.65 0.70
CA VAL A 16 -1.10 -4.60 -0.74
C VAL A 16 0.30 -5.17 -1.04
N ALA A 17 1.31 -4.81 -0.24
CA ALA A 17 2.66 -5.38 -0.36
C ALA A 17 2.68 -6.90 -0.18
N ALA A 18 1.90 -7.43 0.77
CA ALA A 18 1.79 -8.85 1.03
C ALA A 18 1.13 -9.59 -0.13
N GLN A 19 0.05 -9.04 -0.69
CA GLN A 19 -0.63 -9.60 -1.87
C GLN A 19 0.28 -9.62 -3.10
N LEU A 20 0.96 -8.50 -3.40
CA LEU A 20 1.93 -8.42 -4.49
C LEU A 20 3.07 -9.44 -4.32
N ARG A 21 3.56 -9.64 -3.09
CA ARG A 21 4.58 -10.66 -2.80
C ARG A 21 4.08 -12.09 -2.96
N ALA A 22 2.79 -12.32 -2.70
CA ALA A 22 2.14 -13.60 -2.95
C ALA A 22 1.80 -13.82 -4.44
N GLY A 23 2.12 -12.86 -5.32
CA GLY A 23 1.81 -12.92 -6.75
C GLY A 23 0.37 -12.56 -7.07
N HIS A 24 -0.37 -12.01 -6.11
CA HIS A 24 -1.71 -11.47 -6.31
C HIS A 24 -1.64 -9.99 -6.68
N SER A 25 -2.53 -9.58 -7.56
CA SER A 25 -2.69 -8.19 -7.98
C SER A 25 -3.93 -7.60 -7.33
N PRO A 26 -3.82 -6.94 -6.17
CA PRO A 26 -4.99 -6.38 -5.51
C PRO A 26 -5.55 -5.22 -6.34
N THR A 27 -6.87 -5.15 -6.44
CA THR A 27 -7.59 -4.04 -7.09
C THR A 27 -8.39 -3.25 -6.06
N ASP A 28 -8.83 -2.04 -6.41
CA ASP A 28 -9.69 -1.23 -5.54
C ASP A 28 -10.95 -2.01 -5.14
N ASP A 29 -11.54 -2.75 -6.09
CA ASP A 29 -12.72 -3.57 -5.87
C ASP A 29 -12.42 -4.80 -5.01
N SER A 30 -11.31 -5.51 -5.23
CA SER A 30 -10.94 -6.64 -4.35
C SER A 30 -10.67 -6.19 -2.91
N LEU A 31 -10.07 -5.02 -2.72
CA LEU A 31 -9.84 -4.48 -1.38
C LEU A 31 -11.13 -3.96 -0.75
N ALA A 32 -12.04 -3.37 -1.53
CA ALA A 32 -13.36 -2.95 -1.06
C ALA A 32 -14.27 -4.14 -0.71
N ASP A 33 -14.17 -5.26 -1.44
CA ASP A 33 -14.91 -6.49 -1.15
C ASP A 33 -14.45 -7.12 0.17
N GLU A 34 -13.13 -7.16 0.41
CA GLU A 34 -12.54 -7.75 1.62
C GLU A 34 -12.64 -6.86 2.88
N LEU A 35 -12.52 -5.55 2.71
CA LEU A 35 -12.39 -4.59 3.83
C LEU A 35 -13.56 -3.62 3.95
N GLY A 36 -14.49 -3.64 2.99
CA GLY A 36 -15.58 -2.69 2.87
C GLY A 36 -15.24 -1.46 2.05
N ASP A 37 -16.27 -0.85 1.47
CA ASP A 37 -16.19 0.34 0.61
C ASP A 37 -15.52 1.56 1.29
N GLU A 38 -15.38 1.55 2.61
CA GLU A 38 -14.67 2.59 3.37
C GLU A 38 -13.17 2.68 3.05
N VAL A 39 -12.58 1.63 2.44
CA VAL A 39 -11.17 1.68 2.03
C VAL A 39 -10.96 2.40 0.70
N ARG A 40 -11.98 2.51 -0.16
CA ARG A 40 -11.90 3.21 -1.45
C ARG A 40 -11.37 4.65 -1.32
N PRO A 41 -11.91 5.51 -0.42
CA PRO A 41 -11.37 6.86 -0.23
C PRO A 41 -9.92 6.86 0.30
N ARG A 42 -9.55 5.87 1.13
CA ARG A 42 -8.18 5.74 1.65
C ARG A 42 -7.20 5.32 0.55
N LEU A 43 -7.58 4.39 -0.32
CA LEU A 43 -6.79 4.00 -1.49
C LEU A 43 -6.60 5.17 -2.45
N GLN A 44 -7.65 5.96 -2.67
CA GLN A 44 -7.56 7.16 -3.50
C GLN A 44 -6.64 8.22 -2.88
N ALA A 45 -6.65 8.39 -1.56
CA ALA A 45 -5.70 9.26 -0.87
C ALA A 45 -4.26 8.77 -1.03
N LEU A 46 -4.02 7.46 -0.92
CA LEU A 46 -2.70 6.85 -1.14
C LEU A 46 -2.21 6.99 -2.59
N LEU A 47 -3.09 6.86 -3.57
CA LEU A 47 -2.80 7.12 -4.99
C LEU A 47 -2.42 8.59 -5.20
N HIS A 48 -3.22 9.52 -4.66
CA HIS A 48 -2.99 10.95 -4.79
C HIS A 48 -1.68 11.40 -4.11
N LYS A 49 -1.35 10.79 -2.97
CA LYS A 49 -0.08 11.01 -2.25
C LYS A 49 1.12 10.33 -2.94
N GLY A 50 0.90 9.46 -3.94
CA GLY A 50 1.94 8.77 -4.70
C GLY A 50 2.53 7.52 -4.03
N TRP A 51 1.81 6.94 -3.05
CA TRP A 51 2.19 5.68 -2.39
C TRP A 51 1.77 4.46 -3.21
N LEU A 52 0.58 4.52 -3.79
CA LEU A 52 0.07 3.53 -4.73
C LEU A 52 0.16 4.06 -6.15
N ILE A 53 0.26 3.14 -7.10
CA ILE A 53 0.19 3.41 -8.54
C ILE A 53 -0.68 2.32 -9.17
N VAL A 54 -1.44 2.71 -10.19
CA VAL A 54 -2.24 1.77 -10.98
C VAL A 54 -1.35 1.25 -12.10
N ASP A 55 -1.17 -0.07 -12.16
CA ASP A 55 -0.44 -0.75 -13.22
C ASP A 55 -1.30 -0.85 -14.50
N ALA A 56 -0.70 -1.28 -15.61
CA ALA A 56 -1.37 -1.40 -16.91
C ALA A 56 -2.61 -2.31 -16.87
N ASP A 57 -2.63 -3.27 -15.96
CA ASP A 57 -3.74 -4.20 -15.72
C ASP A 57 -4.88 -3.62 -14.85
N ARG A 58 -4.85 -2.32 -14.52
CA ARG A 58 -5.72 -1.69 -13.51
C ARG A 58 -5.55 -2.26 -12.09
N SER A 59 -4.43 -2.91 -11.86
CA SER A 59 -4.05 -3.47 -10.57
C SER A 59 -3.31 -2.44 -9.72
N LEU A 60 -3.53 -2.45 -8.41
CA LEU A 60 -2.83 -1.56 -7.48
C LEU A 60 -1.46 -2.12 -7.16
N THR A 61 -0.43 -1.34 -7.46
CA THR A 61 0.96 -1.65 -7.10
C THR A 61 1.59 -0.55 -6.25
N LEU A 62 2.66 -0.90 -5.55
CA LEU A 62 3.37 0.02 -4.68
C LEU A 62 4.33 0.88 -5.49
N SER A 63 4.24 2.19 -5.28
CA SER A 63 5.21 3.13 -5.83
C SER A 63 6.60 2.87 -5.25
N ARG A 64 7.65 3.26 -5.98
CA ARG A 64 9.05 3.06 -5.55
C ARG A 64 9.32 3.67 -4.17
N VAL A 65 8.66 4.79 -3.87
CA VAL A 65 8.72 5.45 -2.55
C VAL A 65 8.09 4.58 -1.48
N ALA A 66 6.90 4.01 -1.72
CA ALA A 66 6.24 3.14 -0.76
C ALA A 66 7.05 1.86 -0.51
N GLN A 67 7.64 1.28 -1.56
CA GLN A 67 8.54 0.14 -1.42
C GLN A 67 9.79 0.49 -0.60
N ALA A 68 10.38 1.66 -0.85
CA ALA A 68 11.53 2.15 -0.08
C ALA A 68 11.18 2.43 1.39
N ALA A 69 10.02 3.02 1.66
CA ALA A 69 9.54 3.28 3.02
C ALA A 69 9.23 1.99 3.79
N LEU A 70 8.57 1.01 3.14
CA LEU A 70 8.32 -0.32 3.69
C LEU A 70 9.63 -1.08 3.95
N SER A 71 10.60 -0.98 3.03
CA SER A 71 11.92 -1.62 3.18
C SER A 71 12.73 -0.95 4.29
N SER A 72 12.74 0.38 4.34
CA SER A 72 13.45 1.16 5.36
C SER A 72 12.87 0.93 6.75
N ARG A 73 11.55 0.81 6.92
CA ARG A 73 10.96 0.44 8.22
C ARG A 73 11.20 -1.01 8.60
N ARG A 74 11.30 -1.93 7.63
CA ARG A 74 11.72 -3.31 7.91
C ARG A 74 13.19 -3.38 8.34
N ASP A 75 14.03 -2.49 7.80
CA ASP A 75 15.44 -2.36 8.19
C ASP A 75 15.59 -1.72 9.58
N VAL A 76 14.79 -0.69 9.87
CA VAL A 76 14.75 -0.04 11.20
C VAL A 76 14.17 -0.96 12.29
N GLY A 77 13.33 -1.94 11.94
CA GLY A 77 12.87 -2.99 12.85
C GLY A 77 13.78 -4.22 12.95
N GLY A 78 14.92 -4.23 12.27
CA GLY A 78 15.86 -5.37 12.22
C GLY A 78 17.18 -5.17 12.97
N ALA A 79 17.36 -4.04 13.64
CA ALA A 79 18.60 -3.70 14.34
C ALA A 79 18.36 -3.30 15.79
N GLU A 80 17.65 -4.14 16.55
CA GLU A 80 17.83 -4.21 18.01
C GLU A 80 18.13 -5.67 18.38
N ALA A 81 19.43 -5.99 18.38
CA ALA A 81 20.02 -7.15 19.02
C ALA A 81 20.82 -6.67 20.23
#